data_AF-A0A3R7EY34-F1
#
_entry.id   AF-A0A3R7EY34-F1
#
_cell.length_a   1.000
_cell.length_b   1.000
_cell.length_c   1.000
_cell.angle_alpha   90.00
_cell.angle_beta   90.00
_cell.angle_gamma   90.00
#
_symmetry.space_group_name_H-M   'P 1'
#
loop_
_entity.id
_entity.type
_entity.pdbx_description
1 polymer ?
#
loop_
_entity_poly.entity_id
_entity_poly.type
_entity_poly.pdbx_seq_one_letter_code
_entity_poly.pdbx_strand_id
1 'polypeptide(L)'
;MIKILYSTNCTVSYTEDAIENYGGTLLFGNTSRSVTDRETVVQIIPNDVINSTQWQDALDVIQNITVLYDEFMFNITGTPSQGQLLTGLDDLNITVNIKVPPDGGYVTVYNSTYYASELGARYNITYNGNMTIRYSITPPEHEWVHVTGSILLRANHTLTYTGQASTYTVIANYSIAAASLTKSLMGRYEWIVVGNHSRAIDSIGAAMVSEAFKEKQVITDNGGLDMSDVTWGPNIPYMLSNMGNGTWRPSGPAWTNWYDSVGRLALVDDWCTRYPVSSSNIITVAGPSANLVSEYFNEFSQAIQIYGITSGNLIDVIFATTCWNTTQASNYLGQYYYSNGQFYQGDTNTGIGVITTYKDLNGTVGFLIHGWSGDDTYYTCKWFQEYGIYYLQTENFGVTTLVIRINYNQAGAKTTNPMPPNYQYDSHFPAITILERLGTISEKTPHDP
;
A
#
# COMPACT_ATOMS: atom_id res chain seq x y z
N MET A 1 8.12 13.05 -0.55
CA MET A 1 7.68 11.88 0.24
C MET A 1 8.20 10.64 -0.46
N ILE A 2 9.19 9.94 0.11
CA ILE A 2 9.50 8.55 -0.20
C ILE A 2 9.25 7.74 1.08
N LYS A 3 8.07 7.88 1.63
CA LYS A 3 7.29 6.68 1.89
C LYS A 3 6.43 6.55 0.64
N ILE A 4 6.18 5.33 0.15
CA ILE A 4 5.17 5.09 -0.89
C ILE A 4 3.83 5.35 -0.20
N LEU A 5 3.54 6.63 -0.02
CA LEU A 5 2.36 7.13 0.63
C LEU A 5 1.33 7.24 -0.46
N TYR A 6 0.35 6.35 -0.34
CA TYR A 6 -1.03 6.63 -0.72
C TYR A 6 -1.31 8.11 -0.45
N SER A 7 -2.02 8.78 -1.36
CA SER A 7 -2.37 10.19 -1.16
C SER A 7 -2.88 10.37 0.27
N THR A 8 -2.47 11.44 0.96
CA THR A 8 -2.77 11.64 2.39
C THR A 8 -4.26 11.71 2.74
N ASN A 9 -5.14 11.69 1.73
CA ASN A 9 -6.60 11.59 1.87
C ASN A 9 -7.14 10.15 1.69
N CYS A 10 -6.27 9.14 1.55
CA CYS A 10 -6.66 7.75 1.31
C CYS A 10 -6.59 6.90 2.59
N THR A 11 -6.56 7.49 3.79
CA THR A 11 -6.53 6.72 5.05
C THR A 11 -7.45 7.35 6.08
N VAL A 12 -8.26 6.52 6.75
CA VAL A 12 -9.12 6.92 7.86
C VAL A 12 -8.93 5.96 9.04
N SER A 13 -8.73 6.51 10.22
CA SER A 13 -8.67 5.76 11.48
C SER A 13 -9.78 6.24 12.39
N TYR A 14 -10.49 5.31 13.03
CA TYR A 14 -11.57 5.69 13.93
C TYR A 14 -11.93 4.58 14.94
N THR A 15 -12.67 4.99 15.97
CA THR A 15 -13.15 4.16 17.08
C THR A 15 -14.67 3.92 17.01
N GLU A 16 -15.22 3.16 17.96
CA GLU A 16 -16.65 2.88 18.07
C GLU A 16 -17.52 4.15 18.02
N ASP A 17 -17.12 5.25 18.67
CA ASP A 17 -17.87 6.51 18.67
C ASP A 17 -18.12 7.06 17.26
N ALA A 18 -17.18 6.82 16.34
CA ALA A 18 -17.34 7.26 14.96
C ALA A 18 -18.31 6.40 14.16
N ILE A 19 -18.55 5.13 14.55
CA ILE A 19 -19.48 4.23 13.86
C ILE A 19 -20.89 4.82 13.87
N GLU A 20 -21.33 5.39 15.00
CA GLU A 20 -22.64 6.05 15.08
C GLU A 20 -22.70 7.31 14.21
N ASN A 21 -21.62 8.08 14.16
CA ASN A 21 -21.52 9.26 13.28
C ASN A 21 -21.55 8.88 11.79
N TYR A 22 -21.11 7.67 11.45
CA TYR A 22 -21.16 7.09 10.09
C TYR A 22 -22.45 6.32 9.79
N GLY A 23 -23.48 6.48 10.64
CA GLY A 23 -24.83 5.94 10.43
C GLY A 23 -25.02 4.50 10.92
N GLY A 24 -24.02 3.88 11.54
CA GLY A 24 -24.16 2.60 12.20
C GLY A 24 -24.82 2.71 13.57
N THR A 25 -25.14 1.56 14.17
CA THR A 25 -25.58 1.47 15.57
C THR A 25 -24.63 0.60 16.37
N LEU A 26 -24.28 1.04 17.59
CA LEU A 26 -23.48 0.22 18.50
C LEU A 26 -24.29 -0.88 19.16
N LEU A 27 -25.61 -0.71 19.28
CA LEU A 27 -26.55 -1.74 19.74
C LEU A 27 -27.32 -2.27 18.54
N PHE A 28 -27.36 -3.60 18.37
CA PHE A 28 -28.08 -4.24 17.29
C PHE A 28 -28.52 -5.66 17.68
N GLY A 29 -29.61 -6.12 17.08
CA GLY A 29 -30.20 -7.42 17.41
C GLY A 29 -30.88 -7.43 18.76
N ASN A 30 -32.19 -7.64 18.75
CA ASN A 30 -32.95 -7.97 19.95
C ASN A 30 -33.87 -9.13 19.57
N THR A 31 -33.40 -10.36 19.84
CA THR A 31 -34.14 -11.58 19.55
C THR A 31 -34.50 -12.27 20.85
N SER A 32 -35.74 -12.75 20.94
CA SER A 32 -36.26 -13.41 22.13
C SER A 32 -36.83 -14.78 21.80
N ARG A 33 -36.58 -15.77 22.66
CA ARG A 33 -37.15 -17.12 22.52
C ARG A 33 -37.55 -17.70 23.87
N SER A 34 -38.70 -18.36 23.91
CA SER A 34 -39.15 -19.10 25.10
C SER A 34 -38.52 -20.49 25.16
N VAL A 35 -38.07 -20.90 26.34
CA VAL A 35 -37.40 -22.18 26.61
C VAL A 35 -37.96 -22.81 27.88
N THR A 36 -38.26 -24.11 27.83
CA THR A 36 -38.86 -24.84 28.96
C THR A 36 -37.88 -25.80 29.64
N ASP A 37 -36.85 -26.22 28.91
CA ASP A 37 -35.95 -27.28 29.34
C ASP A 37 -34.55 -26.71 29.63
N ARG A 38 -34.09 -26.93 30.87
CA ARG A 38 -32.71 -26.67 31.26
C ARG A 38 -31.79 -27.61 30.46
N GLU A 39 -30.57 -27.17 30.15
CA GLU A 39 -29.55 -28.00 29.46
C GLU A 39 -29.90 -28.43 28.02
N THR A 40 -30.92 -27.84 27.40
CA THR A 40 -31.22 -28.05 25.97
C THR A 40 -30.68 -26.89 25.15
N VAL A 41 -30.00 -27.22 24.04
CA VAL A 41 -29.53 -26.22 23.07
C VAL A 41 -30.73 -25.62 22.33
N VAL A 42 -30.79 -24.30 22.30
CA VAL A 42 -31.84 -23.56 21.61
C VAL A 42 -31.21 -22.49 20.72
N GLN A 43 -31.63 -22.47 19.46
CA GLN A 43 -31.20 -21.44 18.51
C GLN A 43 -31.96 -20.13 18.75
N ILE A 44 -31.30 -19.08 19.22
CA ILE A 44 -31.94 -17.77 19.45
C ILE A 44 -32.03 -17.00 18.13
N ILE A 45 -30.98 -17.07 17.32
CA ILE A 45 -30.94 -16.42 16.00
C ILE A 45 -30.92 -17.49 14.91
N PRO A 46 -32.02 -17.66 14.17
CA PRO A 46 -32.02 -18.41 12.94
C PRO A 46 -31.38 -17.61 11.80
N ASN A 47 -30.82 -18.32 10.83
CA ASN A 47 -30.00 -17.76 9.74
C ASN A 47 -30.75 -16.75 8.84
N ASP A 48 -32.07 -16.63 8.98
CA ASP A 48 -32.96 -15.78 8.18
C ASP A 48 -33.35 -14.45 8.87
N VAL A 49 -32.90 -14.22 10.11
CA VAL A 49 -33.14 -12.96 10.83
C VAL A 49 -32.01 -11.97 10.56
N ILE A 50 -32.37 -10.76 10.13
CA ILE A 50 -31.40 -9.66 9.99
C ILE A 50 -30.98 -9.22 11.39
N ASN A 51 -29.79 -9.63 11.81
CA ASN A 51 -29.14 -9.15 13.01
C ASN A 51 -27.79 -8.52 12.67
N SER A 52 -27.85 -7.26 12.22
CA SER A 52 -26.68 -6.58 11.69
C SER A 52 -26.67 -5.09 11.96
N THR A 53 -25.48 -4.51 11.90
CA THR A 53 -25.26 -3.06 11.89
C THR A 53 -24.33 -2.72 10.74
N GLN A 54 -24.69 -1.71 9.95
CA GLN A 54 -23.96 -1.27 8.76
C GLN A 54 -23.67 0.22 8.86
N TRP A 55 -22.48 0.63 8.43
CA TRP A 55 -22.08 2.04 8.36
C TRP A 55 -21.20 2.28 7.13
N GLN A 56 -21.12 3.53 6.69
CA GLN A 56 -20.27 3.96 5.57
C GLN A 56 -19.31 5.04 6.08
N ASP A 57 -18.00 4.79 5.97
CA ASP A 57 -17.00 5.73 6.47
C ASP A 57 -16.66 6.85 5.47
N ALA A 58 -15.78 7.76 5.87
CA ALA A 58 -15.36 8.91 5.06
C ALA A 58 -14.61 8.55 3.77
N LEU A 59 -14.21 7.29 3.58
CA LEU A 59 -13.62 6.78 2.33
C LEU A 59 -14.67 6.07 1.46
N ASP A 60 -15.96 6.25 1.76
CA ASP A 60 -17.08 5.55 1.13
C ASP A 60 -17.01 4.02 1.26
N VAL A 61 -16.25 3.49 2.22
CA VAL A 61 -16.18 2.04 2.49
C VAL A 61 -17.38 1.62 3.33
N ILE A 62 -18.20 0.74 2.79
CA ILE A 62 -19.35 0.17 3.50
C ILE A 62 -18.88 -1.04 4.31
N GLN A 63 -19.23 -1.05 5.59
CA GLN A 63 -18.91 -2.12 6.52
C GLN A 63 -20.18 -2.64 7.16
N ASN A 64 -20.24 -3.95 7.38
CA ASN A 64 -21.40 -4.59 7.99
C ASN A 64 -20.95 -5.71 8.93
N ILE A 65 -21.43 -5.68 10.17
CA ILE A 65 -21.30 -6.81 11.11
C ILE A 65 -22.64 -7.49 11.19
N THR A 66 -22.66 -8.81 11.00
CA THR A 66 -23.87 -9.63 11.08
C THR A 66 -23.63 -10.83 11.99
N VAL A 67 -24.51 -11.03 12.97
CA VAL A 67 -24.61 -12.30 13.68
C VAL A 67 -25.44 -13.23 12.80
N LEU A 68 -24.79 -14.22 12.20
CA LEU A 68 -25.45 -15.16 11.30
C LEU A 68 -26.24 -16.21 12.07
N TYR A 69 -25.79 -16.51 13.28
CA TYR A 69 -26.28 -17.64 14.06
C TYR A 69 -25.91 -17.47 15.53
N ASP A 70 -26.83 -17.82 16.42
CA ASP A 70 -26.57 -17.92 17.85
C ASP A 70 -27.35 -19.07 18.48
N GLU A 71 -26.62 -19.99 19.10
CA GLU A 71 -27.11 -21.09 19.92
C GLU A 71 -26.87 -20.80 21.38
N PHE A 72 -27.87 -21.06 22.20
CA PHE A 72 -27.81 -20.84 23.63
C PHE A 72 -28.31 -22.07 24.38
N MET A 73 -27.57 -22.42 25.42
CA MET A 73 -27.94 -23.35 26.45
C MET A 73 -27.69 -22.68 27.81
N PHE A 74 -28.52 -23.01 28.78
CA PHE A 74 -28.31 -22.58 30.15
C PHE A 74 -28.52 -23.72 31.13
N ASN A 75 -27.83 -23.62 32.26
CA ASN A 75 -28.09 -24.42 33.44
C ASN A 75 -28.24 -23.49 34.65
N ILE A 76 -29.18 -23.80 35.53
CA ILE A 76 -29.45 -23.00 36.73
C ILE A 76 -29.68 -23.89 37.95
N THR A 77 -29.01 -23.56 39.05
CA THR A 77 -29.27 -24.15 40.36
C THR A 77 -30.27 -23.28 41.14
N GLY A 78 -31.28 -23.94 41.73
CA GLY A 78 -32.39 -23.26 42.41
C GLY A 78 -33.55 -22.85 41.48
N THR A 79 -34.47 -22.07 42.04
CA THR A 79 -35.64 -21.53 41.33
C THR A 79 -35.70 -20.02 41.57
N PRO A 80 -35.44 -19.19 40.55
CA PRO A 80 -35.49 -17.73 40.70
C PRO A 80 -36.93 -17.26 40.93
N SER A 81 -37.07 -16.03 41.45
CA SER A 81 -38.39 -15.42 41.58
C SER A 81 -38.97 -15.05 40.22
N GLN A 82 -40.31 -15.01 40.11
CA GLN A 82 -40.96 -14.61 38.86
C GLN A 82 -40.54 -13.19 38.47
N GLY A 83 -40.19 -12.98 37.20
CA GLY A 83 -39.75 -11.69 36.68
C GLY A 83 -38.29 -11.34 37.01
N GLN A 84 -37.55 -12.23 37.67
CA GLN A 84 -36.13 -12.02 37.92
C GLN A 84 -35.32 -12.10 36.63
N LEU A 85 -34.50 -11.06 36.40
CA LEU A 85 -33.58 -10.96 35.28
C LEU A 85 -32.22 -11.54 35.69
N LEU A 86 -31.72 -12.50 34.91
CA LEU A 86 -30.39 -13.07 35.03
C LEU A 86 -29.62 -12.70 33.76
N THR A 87 -28.37 -12.24 33.86
CA THR A 87 -27.64 -11.68 32.71
C THR A 87 -26.19 -12.15 32.68
N GLY A 88 -25.67 -12.39 31.47
CA GLY A 88 -24.28 -12.73 31.22
C GLY A 88 -23.78 -12.01 29.98
N LEU A 89 -22.52 -11.56 30.04
CA LEU A 89 -21.83 -10.93 28.93
C LEU A 89 -20.74 -11.87 28.40
N ASP A 90 -20.62 -11.94 27.09
CA ASP A 90 -19.50 -12.57 26.41
C ASP A 90 -18.94 -11.63 25.33
N ASP A 91 -17.62 -11.63 25.18
CA ASP A 91 -16.91 -10.73 24.30
C ASP A 91 -16.12 -11.52 23.25
N LEU A 92 -16.43 -11.30 21.97
CA LEU A 92 -15.68 -11.83 20.83
C LEU A 92 -14.88 -10.71 20.17
N ASN A 93 -13.57 -10.89 20.11
CA ASN A 93 -12.68 -9.95 19.41
C ASN A 93 -12.35 -10.43 18.00
N ILE A 94 -12.66 -9.61 16.99
CA ILE A 94 -12.27 -9.82 15.59
C ILE A 94 -11.09 -8.90 15.30
N THR A 95 -9.89 -9.45 15.17
CA THR A 95 -8.69 -8.71 14.74
C THR A 95 -8.41 -8.97 13.27
N VAL A 96 -8.28 -7.92 12.47
CA VAL A 96 -8.06 -8.00 11.03
C VAL A 96 -6.80 -7.26 10.61
N ASN A 97 -6.13 -7.83 9.61
CA ASN A 97 -5.13 -7.18 8.78
C ASN A 97 -5.31 -7.77 7.37
N ILE A 98 -6.26 -7.23 6.62
CA ILE A 98 -6.78 -7.85 5.40
C ILE A 98 -6.93 -6.84 4.26
N LYS A 99 -6.66 -7.31 3.04
CA LYS A 99 -6.91 -6.57 1.80
C LYS A 99 -8.19 -7.09 1.15
N VAL A 100 -9.08 -6.18 0.79
CA VAL A 100 -10.40 -6.48 0.22
C VAL A 100 -10.44 -5.98 -1.23
N PRO A 101 -10.82 -6.84 -2.21
CA PRO A 101 -10.94 -6.45 -3.61
C PRO A 101 -12.17 -5.56 -3.85
N PRO A 102 -12.24 -4.86 -5.00
CA PRO A 102 -13.39 -4.04 -5.38
C PRO A 102 -14.75 -4.77 -5.32
N ASP A 103 -14.77 -6.08 -5.58
CA ASP A 103 -15.98 -6.92 -5.50
C ASP A 103 -16.50 -7.13 -4.07
N GLY A 104 -15.74 -6.67 -3.06
CA GLY A 104 -16.02 -6.87 -1.64
C GLY A 104 -15.44 -8.16 -1.08
N GLY A 105 -15.54 -8.30 0.23
CA GLY A 105 -15.04 -9.46 0.96
C GLY A 105 -15.57 -9.52 2.38
N TYR A 106 -15.28 -10.62 3.08
CA TYR A 106 -15.75 -10.81 4.45
C TYR A 106 -14.82 -11.72 5.25
N VAL A 107 -14.86 -11.55 6.56
CA VAL A 107 -14.29 -12.47 7.56
C VAL A 107 -15.45 -13.11 8.32
N THR A 108 -15.47 -14.44 8.41
CA THR A 108 -16.47 -15.15 9.22
C THR A 108 -15.77 -15.91 10.34
N VAL A 109 -16.23 -15.72 11.57
CA VAL A 109 -15.85 -16.52 12.73
C VAL A 109 -16.95 -17.55 12.94
N TYR A 110 -16.62 -18.84 12.76
CA TYR A 110 -17.57 -19.94 12.90
C TYR A 110 -17.50 -20.57 14.28
N ASN A 111 -18.67 -20.93 14.81
CA ASN A 111 -18.81 -21.72 16.04
C ASN A 111 -17.96 -21.18 17.20
N SER A 112 -17.97 -19.87 17.40
CA SER A 112 -17.35 -19.24 18.57
C SER A 112 -18.09 -19.71 19.81
N THR A 113 -17.45 -20.55 20.62
CA THR A 113 -18.04 -21.02 21.87
C THR A 113 -17.93 -19.94 22.93
N TYR A 114 -19.05 -19.60 23.55
CA TYR A 114 -19.09 -18.63 24.63
C TYR A 114 -19.48 -19.28 25.96
N TYR A 115 -19.07 -18.65 27.05
CA TYR A 115 -19.42 -19.06 28.40
C TYR A 115 -19.55 -17.84 29.29
N ALA A 116 -20.69 -17.71 29.97
CA ALA A 116 -20.90 -16.70 30.99
C ALA A 116 -21.53 -17.34 32.22
N SER A 117 -21.21 -16.83 33.41
CA SER A 117 -21.83 -17.30 34.65
C SER A 117 -22.15 -16.13 35.56
N GLU A 118 -23.29 -16.21 36.23
CA GLU A 118 -23.68 -15.28 37.28
C GLU A 118 -23.80 -16.06 38.60
N LEU A 119 -22.93 -15.74 39.56
CA LEU A 119 -22.88 -16.38 40.88
C LEU A 119 -23.56 -15.46 41.89
N GLY A 120 -24.86 -15.67 42.10
CA GLY A 120 -25.62 -15.00 43.14
C GLY A 120 -25.58 -15.79 44.46
N ALA A 121 -25.88 -15.13 45.58
CA ALA A 121 -25.90 -15.78 46.90
C ALA A 121 -26.98 -16.89 47.06
N ARG A 122 -27.92 -17.04 46.10
CA ARG A 122 -29.06 -17.98 46.18
C ARG A 122 -29.24 -18.90 44.96
N TYR A 123 -28.61 -18.61 43.83
CA TYR A 123 -28.72 -19.37 42.58
C TYR A 123 -27.45 -19.13 41.75
N ASN A 124 -26.99 -20.16 41.05
CA ASN A 124 -25.92 -20.05 40.08
C ASN A 124 -26.49 -20.35 38.70
N ILE A 125 -26.24 -19.46 37.75
CA ILE A 125 -26.60 -19.69 36.35
C ILE A 125 -25.33 -19.71 35.51
N THR A 126 -25.33 -20.65 34.57
CA THR A 126 -24.31 -20.81 33.56
C THR A 126 -24.97 -20.73 32.19
N TYR A 127 -24.39 -19.93 31.31
CA TYR A 127 -24.75 -19.82 29.90
C TYR A 127 -23.60 -20.37 29.06
N ASN A 128 -23.92 -21.12 28.02
CA ASN A 128 -22.95 -21.51 27.01
C ASN A 128 -23.64 -21.69 25.65
N GLY A 129 -22.86 -21.68 24.60
CA GLY A 129 -23.43 -21.67 23.26
C GLY A 129 -22.39 -21.50 22.17
N ASN A 130 -22.85 -21.51 20.92
CA ASN A 130 -22.02 -21.29 19.74
C ASN A 130 -22.61 -20.14 18.91
N MET A 131 -21.75 -19.23 18.50
CA MET A 131 -22.13 -18.08 17.69
C MET A 131 -21.31 -18.04 16.40
N THR A 132 -21.96 -17.70 15.28
CA THR A 132 -21.26 -17.41 14.02
C THR A 132 -21.50 -15.96 13.62
N ILE A 133 -20.41 -15.24 13.37
CA ILE A 133 -20.44 -13.81 13.03
C ILE A 133 -19.68 -13.59 11.73
N ARG A 134 -20.20 -12.67 10.92
CA ARG A 134 -19.56 -12.18 9.70
C ARG A 134 -19.30 -10.70 9.82
N TYR A 135 -18.09 -10.29 9.46
CA TYR A 135 -17.72 -8.91 9.20
C TYR A 135 -17.47 -8.76 7.69
N SER A 136 -18.34 -8.01 7.02
CA SER A 136 -18.30 -7.76 5.58
C SER A 136 -17.79 -6.35 5.30
N ILE A 137 -17.02 -6.21 4.22
CA ILE A 137 -16.44 -4.95 3.76
C ILE A 137 -16.70 -4.83 2.26
N THR A 138 -17.24 -3.70 1.84
CA THR A 138 -17.45 -3.33 0.44
C THR A 138 -16.69 -2.03 0.17
N PRO A 139 -15.59 -2.10 -0.60
CA PRO A 139 -14.86 -0.91 -1.03
C PRO A 139 -15.68 0.06 -1.89
N PRO A 140 -15.26 1.33 -2.00
CA PRO A 140 -15.73 2.21 -3.06
C PRO A 140 -15.37 1.66 -4.45
N GLU A 141 -16.07 2.15 -5.47
CA GLU A 141 -16.02 1.60 -6.83
C GLU A 141 -14.58 1.50 -7.37
N HIS A 142 -14.21 0.31 -7.85
CA HIS A 142 -12.89 -0.01 -8.43
C HIS A 142 -11.66 0.13 -7.52
N GLU A 143 -11.85 0.31 -6.21
CA GLU A 143 -10.74 0.49 -5.28
C GLU A 143 -10.49 -0.74 -4.42
N TRP A 144 -9.22 -0.97 -4.11
CA TRP A 144 -8.82 -1.94 -3.10
C TRP A 144 -8.75 -1.25 -1.74
N VAL A 145 -9.26 -1.92 -0.70
CA VAL A 145 -9.18 -1.40 0.68
C VAL A 145 -8.30 -2.31 1.52
N HIS A 146 -7.36 -1.72 2.25
CA HIS A 146 -6.65 -2.40 3.34
C HIS A 146 -7.30 -2.02 4.66
N VAL A 147 -7.75 -3.01 5.43
CA VAL A 147 -8.32 -2.81 6.77
C VAL A 147 -7.42 -3.45 7.81
N THR A 148 -7.01 -2.66 8.80
CA THR A 148 -6.26 -3.11 9.97
C THR A 148 -6.96 -2.69 11.25
N GLY A 149 -6.91 -3.53 12.28
CA GLY A 149 -7.43 -3.19 13.61
C GLY A 149 -8.31 -4.28 14.21
N SER A 150 -9.17 -3.89 15.14
CA SER A 150 -9.99 -4.82 15.92
C SER A 150 -11.41 -4.32 16.16
N ILE A 151 -12.36 -5.25 16.24
CA ILE A 151 -13.73 -5.00 16.66
C ILE A 151 -14.05 -5.98 17.79
N LEU A 152 -14.47 -5.45 18.93
CA LEU A 152 -14.98 -6.21 20.06
C LEU A 152 -16.50 -6.25 19.97
N LEU A 153 -17.04 -7.42 19.66
CA LEU A 153 -18.47 -7.69 19.75
C LEU A 153 -18.80 -8.22 21.14
N ARG A 154 -19.85 -7.67 21.77
CA ARG A 154 -20.40 -8.16 23.02
C ARG A 154 -21.78 -8.75 22.81
N ALA A 155 -21.96 -10.00 23.21
CA ALA A 155 -23.26 -10.64 23.35
C ALA A 155 -23.72 -10.53 24.81
N ASN A 156 -24.95 -10.03 25.01
CA ASN A 156 -25.63 -10.00 26.29
C ASN A 156 -26.84 -10.91 26.23
N HIS A 157 -26.73 -12.07 26.87
CA HIS A 157 -27.85 -12.98 27.03
C HIS A 157 -28.52 -12.72 28.38
N THR A 158 -29.83 -12.55 28.33
CA THR A 158 -30.66 -12.39 29.52
C THR A 158 -31.70 -13.50 29.60
N LEU A 159 -31.92 -14.02 30.80
CA LEU A 159 -32.92 -15.03 31.09
C LEU A 159 -33.94 -14.46 32.08
N THR A 160 -35.22 -14.52 31.74
CA THR A 160 -36.31 -14.11 32.62
C THR A 160 -37.21 -15.30 32.95
N TYR A 161 -37.43 -15.56 34.24
CA TYR A 161 -38.35 -16.62 34.67
C TYR A 161 -39.80 -16.15 34.63
N THR A 162 -40.65 -16.86 33.89
CA THR A 162 -42.04 -16.45 33.63
C THR A 162 -43.04 -16.87 34.72
N GLY A 163 -42.63 -17.75 35.64
CA GLY A 163 -43.49 -18.25 36.73
C GLY A 163 -44.42 -19.42 36.35
N GLN A 164 -44.41 -19.87 35.09
CA GLN A 164 -45.21 -21.01 34.63
C GLN A 164 -44.34 -22.19 34.20
N ALA A 165 -44.64 -23.39 34.70
CA ALA A 165 -44.11 -24.67 34.20
C ALA A 165 -42.60 -24.70 33.89
N SER A 166 -41.76 -24.08 34.72
CA SER A 166 -40.31 -23.96 34.47
C SER A 166 -39.92 -23.26 33.16
N THR A 167 -40.78 -22.40 32.62
CA THR A 167 -40.55 -21.67 31.37
C THR A 167 -39.76 -20.38 31.62
N TYR A 168 -38.75 -20.17 30.78
CA TYR A 168 -37.92 -18.97 30.76
C TYR A 168 -38.01 -18.30 29.39
N THR A 169 -37.80 -16.99 29.36
CA THR A 169 -37.60 -16.23 28.13
C THR A 169 -36.14 -15.83 28.06
N VAL A 170 -35.46 -16.25 26.99
CA VAL A 170 -34.09 -15.83 26.66
C VAL A 170 -34.18 -14.65 25.71
N ILE A 171 -33.40 -13.61 25.97
CA ILE A 171 -33.21 -12.48 25.04
C ILE A 171 -31.71 -12.34 24.79
N ALA A 172 -31.31 -12.29 23.53
CA ALA A 172 -29.94 -11.96 23.13
C ALA A 172 -29.89 -10.55 22.54
N ASN A 173 -29.01 -9.73 23.10
CA ASN A 173 -28.69 -8.40 22.58
C ASN A 173 -27.22 -8.34 22.19
N TYR A 174 -26.90 -7.71 21.07
CA TYR A 174 -25.53 -7.62 20.58
C TYR A 174 -25.10 -6.18 20.51
N SER A 175 -23.81 -5.97 20.70
CA SER A 175 -23.25 -4.63 20.64
C SER A 175 -21.82 -4.64 20.16
N ILE A 176 -21.43 -3.58 19.45
CA ILE A 176 -20.02 -3.25 19.26
C ILE A 176 -19.57 -2.56 20.55
N ALA A 177 -18.87 -3.30 21.40
CA ALA A 177 -18.40 -2.80 22.69
C ALA A 177 -17.15 -1.93 22.58
N ALA A 178 -16.33 -2.17 21.54
CA ALA A 178 -15.19 -1.34 21.20
C ALA A 178 -14.79 -1.58 19.74
N ALA A 179 -14.22 -0.58 19.08
CA ALA A 179 -13.60 -0.72 17.77
C ALA A 179 -12.35 0.17 17.68
N SER A 180 -11.33 -0.32 16.98
CA SER A 180 -10.17 0.48 16.59
C SER A 180 -9.78 0.03 15.21
N LEU A 181 -10.17 0.81 14.19
CA LEU A 181 -10.02 0.43 12.79
C LEU A 181 -9.27 1.52 12.04
N THR A 182 -8.30 1.10 11.24
CA THR A 182 -7.63 1.92 10.23
C THR A 182 -7.91 1.33 8.86
N LYS A 183 -8.35 2.16 7.93
CA LYS A 183 -8.56 1.81 6.53
C LYS A 183 -7.66 2.65 5.67
N SER A 184 -7.15 2.05 4.61
CA SER A 184 -6.54 2.79 3.52
C SER A 184 -7.04 2.31 2.17
N LEU A 185 -7.39 3.26 1.30
CA LEU A 185 -7.54 2.99 -0.12
C LEU A 185 -6.14 2.76 -0.68
N MET A 186 -5.95 1.59 -1.28
CA MET A 186 -4.66 1.23 -1.82
C MET A 186 -4.52 1.89 -3.18
N GLY A 187 -3.72 2.95 -3.22
CA GLY A 187 -3.25 3.52 -4.48
C GLY A 187 -2.57 2.47 -5.36
N ARG A 188 -2.52 2.76 -6.65
CA ARG A 188 -1.88 1.94 -7.68
C ARG A 188 -0.96 2.81 -8.53
N TYR A 189 -0.09 2.16 -9.29
CA TYR A 189 0.54 2.78 -10.44
C TYR A 189 -0.25 2.39 -11.69
N GLU A 190 -0.83 3.36 -12.38
CA GLU A 190 -1.55 3.10 -13.63
C GLU A 190 -0.61 2.57 -14.71
N TRP A 191 0.65 3.02 -14.69
CA TRP A 191 1.63 2.73 -15.74
C TRP A 191 2.98 2.27 -15.19
N ILE A 192 3.59 1.31 -15.87
CA ILE A 192 5.03 1.08 -15.87
C ILE A 192 5.58 1.25 -17.27
N VAL A 193 6.64 2.06 -17.39
CA VAL A 193 7.11 2.59 -18.67
C VAL A 193 8.59 2.29 -18.84
N VAL A 194 8.92 1.80 -20.02
CA VAL A 194 10.29 1.68 -20.53
C VAL A 194 10.41 2.44 -21.84
N GLY A 195 11.63 2.84 -22.20
CA GLY A 195 11.87 3.51 -23.46
C GLY A 195 11.59 2.61 -24.66
N ASN A 196 11.06 3.17 -25.74
CA ASN A 196 10.90 2.49 -27.02
C ASN A 196 12.24 1.94 -27.55
N HIS A 197 13.30 2.74 -27.39
CA HIS A 197 14.67 2.37 -27.77
C HIS A 197 15.48 1.82 -26.61
N SER A 198 14.82 1.39 -25.53
CA SER A 198 15.47 0.78 -24.39
C SER A 198 16.12 -0.56 -24.76
N ARG A 199 17.02 -1.04 -23.92
CA ARG A 199 17.56 -2.40 -24.06
C ARG A 199 16.72 -3.35 -23.20
N ALA A 200 16.83 -4.66 -23.48
CA ALA A 200 16.10 -5.68 -22.70
C ALA A 200 16.40 -5.61 -21.18
N ILE A 201 17.55 -5.06 -20.81
CA ILE A 201 17.94 -4.82 -19.41
C ILE A 201 16.95 -3.91 -18.67
N ASP A 202 16.39 -2.92 -19.36
CA ASP A 202 15.45 -1.95 -18.80
C ASP A 202 14.09 -2.62 -18.54
N SER A 203 13.66 -3.53 -19.43
CA SER A 203 12.46 -4.35 -19.22
C SER A 203 12.62 -5.35 -18.08
N ILE A 204 13.82 -5.94 -17.91
CA ILE A 204 14.12 -6.78 -16.75
C ILE A 204 14.07 -5.95 -15.46
N GLY A 205 14.63 -4.73 -15.49
CA GLY A 205 14.51 -3.76 -14.40
C GLY A 205 13.06 -3.44 -14.03
N ALA A 206 12.22 -3.15 -15.04
CA ALA A 206 10.79 -2.88 -14.84
C ALA A 206 10.04 -4.05 -14.21
N ALA A 207 10.36 -5.30 -14.61
CA ALA A 207 9.76 -6.49 -14.00
C ALA A 207 10.10 -6.59 -12.50
N MET A 208 11.36 -6.38 -12.12
CA MET A 208 11.80 -6.40 -10.70
C MET A 208 11.12 -5.31 -9.88
N VAL A 209 10.98 -4.10 -10.43
CA VAL A 209 10.32 -2.98 -9.74
C VAL A 209 8.82 -3.25 -9.57
N SER A 210 8.15 -3.75 -10.60
CA SER A 210 6.73 -4.13 -10.53
C SER A 210 6.49 -5.22 -9.48
N GLU A 211 7.37 -6.23 -9.42
CA GLU A 211 7.34 -7.27 -8.40
C GLU A 211 7.51 -6.69 -6.99
N ALA A 212 8.45 -5.77 -6.79
CA ALA A 212 8.67 -5.08 -5.50
C ALA A 212 7.40 -4.35 -5.01
N PHE A 213 6.71 -3.63 -5.89
CA PHE A 213 5.45 -2.99 -5.56
C PHE A 213 4.35 -4.02 -5.28
N LYS A 214 4.31 -5.11 -6.04
CA LYS A 214 3.35 -6.21 -5.83
C LYS A 214 3.52 -6.86 -4.46
N GLU A 215 4.73 -7.01 -3.95
CA GLU A 215 5.01 -7.48 -2.58
C GLU A 215 4.47 -6.52 -1.51
N LYS A 216 4.45 -5.22 -1.80
CA LYS A 216 3.75 -4.19 -1.00
C LYS A 216 2.26 -4.10 -1.32
N GLN A 217 1.73 -5.07 -2.07
CA GLN A 217 0.34 -5.12 -2.50
C GLN A 217 -0.10 -3.89 -3.30
N VAL A 218 0.83 -3.14 -3.89
CA VAL A 218 0.56 -2.06 -4.84
C VAL A 218 0.59 -2.67 -6.23
N ILE A 219 -0.49 -2.49 -6.99
CA ILE A 219 -0.56 -3.03 -8.35
C ILE A 219 -0.04 -2.01 -9.35
N THR A 220 0.54 -2.53 -10.42
CA THR A 220 0.73 -1.78 -11.66
C THR A 220 -0.29 -2.30 -12.67
N ASP A 221 -1.08 -1.42 -13.29
CA ASP A 221 -2.18 -1.83 -14.17
C ASP A 221 -1.72 -2.07 -15.61
N ASN A 222 -1.01 -1.10 -16.20
CA ASN A 222 -0.65 -1.14 -17.61
C ASN A 222 0.87 -1.02 -17.85
N GLY A 223 1.33 -1.66 -18.92
CA GLY A 223 2.66 -1.40 -19.50
C GLY A 223 2.56 -0.41 -20.64
N GLY A 224 3.53 0.50 -20.73
CA GLY A 224 3.60 1.50 -21.80
C GLY A 224 5.03 1.77 -22.28
N LEU A 225 5.12 2.44 -23.42
CA LEU A 225 6.36 3.01 -23.94
C LEU A 225 6.40 4.51 -23.64
N ASP A 226 7.59 5.09 -23.67
CA ASP A 226 7.71 6.56 -23.65
C ASP A 226 7.12 7.19 -24.92
N MET A 227 7.42 6.61 -26.08
CA MET A 227 7.04 7.07 -27.40
C MET A 227 6.52 5.91 -28.29
N SER A 228 5.72 6.25 -29.29
CA SER A 228 5.09 5.26 -30.19
C SER A 228 6.11 4.41 -30.97
N ASP A 229 5.97 3.08 -30.92
CA ASP A 229 6.70 2.16 -31.80
C ASP A 229 5.86 1.80 -33.02
N VAL A 230 6.03 2.54 -34.11
CA VAL A 230 5.30 2.28 -35.36
C VAL A 230 5.72 0.99 -36.06
N THR A 231 6.84 0.36 -35.67
CA THR A 231 7.40 -0.81 -36.37
C THR A 231 6.98 -2.11 -35.70
N TRP A 232 7.19 -2.23 -34.38
CA TRP A 232 6.99 -3.49 -33.65
C TRP A 232 5.82 -3.44 -32.68
N GLY A 233 5.34 -2.26 -32.30
CA GLY A 233 4.29 -2.08 -31.30
C GLY A 233 3.32 -0.94 -31.61
N PRO A 234 2.71 -0.86 -32.81
CA PRO A 234 1.97 0.33 -33.25
C PRO A 234 0.70 0.60 -32.43
N ASN A 235 0.23 -0.39 -31.69
CA ASN A 235 -0.99 -0.31 -30.87
C ASN A 235 -0.68 -0.31 -29.35
N ILE A 236 0.60 -0.30 -28.96
CA ILE A 236 1.00 -0.27 -27.56
C ILE A 236 0.82 1.17 -27.03
N PRO A 237 0.32 1.34 -25.80
CA PRO A 237 0.26 2.65 -25.16
C PRO A 237 1.62 3.35 -25.13
N TYR A 238 1.61 4.66 -25.36
CA TYR A 238 2.76 5.52 -25.15
C TYR A 238 2.37 6.77 -24.37
N MET A 239 3.31 7.30 -23.60
CA MET A 239 3.00 8.31 -22.60
C MET A 239 3.19 9.75 -23.09
N LEU A 240 4.15 9.99 -23.97
CA LEU A 240 4.49 11.34 -24.38
C LEU A 240 3.59 11.84 -25.49
N SER A 241 3.40 13.15 -25.57
CA SER A 241 2.79 13.82 -26.70
C SER A 241 3.84 14.08 -27.76
N ASN A 242 3.54 13.77 -29.02
CA ASN A 242 4.41 14.14 -30.12
C ASN A 242 4.24 15.64 -30.42
N MET A 243 5.13 16.45 -29.87
CA MET A 243 5.12 17.90 -30.02
C MET A 243 5.59 18.36 -31.42
N GLY A 244 6.07 17.44 -32.25
CA GLY A 244 6.31 17.61 -33.69
C GLY A 244 7.44 18.58 -34.03
N ASN A 245 8.26 18.99 -33.06
CA ASN A 245 9.27 20.00 -33.29
C ASN A 245 10.64 19.39 -33.62
N GLY A 246 10.97 19.33 -34.90
CA GLY A 246 12.27 18.84 -35.36
C GLY A 246 13.47 19.76 -35.07
N THR A 247 13.29 20.85 -34.30
CA THR A 247 14.29 21.93 -34.18
C THR A 247 14.95 22.08 -32.81
N TRP A 248 14.55 21.36 -31.76
CA TRP A 248 15.26 21.48 -30.47
C TRP A 248 16.71 20.97 -30.55
N ARG A 249 16.92 19.85 -31.26
CA ARG A 249 18.26 19.34 -31.56
C ARG A 249 18.42 19.14 -33.07
N PRO A 250 18.85 20.17 -33.82
CA PRO A 250 19.06 20.06 -35.26
C PRO A 250 19.96 18.87 -35.60
N SER A 251 19.53 18.04 -36.56
CA SER A 251 20.20 16.78 -36.94
C SER A 251 20.18 15.66 -35.88
N GLY A 252 19.33 15.77 -34.86
CA GLY A 252 19.04 14.69 -33.92
C GLY A 252 18.30 13.51 -34.57
N PRO A 253 18.31 12.31 -33.95
CA PRO A 253 17.55 11.17 -34.43
C PRO A 253 16.03 11.43 -34.35
N ALA A 254 15.20 10.67 -35.07
CA ALA A 254 13.75 10.91 -35.17
C ALA A 254 13.00 10.99 -33.82
N TRP A 255 13.53 10.40 -32.75
CA TRP A 255 12.98 10.54 -31.39
C TRP A 255 13.12 11.96 -30.80
N THR A 256 13.92 12.85 -31.39
CA THR A 256 13.98 14.27 -30.96
C THR A 256 12.79 15.10 -31.45
N ASN A 257 11.85 14.52 -32.18
CA ASN A 257 10.63 15.22 -32.62
C ASN A 257 9.57 15.34 -31.52
N TRP A 258 9.77 14.70 -30.37
CA TRP A 258 8.82 14.68 -29.26
C TRP A 258 8.94 15.88 -28.32
N TYR A 259 10.00 16.68 -28.46
CA TYR A 259 10.19 17.90 -27.70
C TYR A 259 9.44 19.08 -28.32
N ASP A 260 9.12 20.09 -27.50
CA ASP A 260 8.66 21.39 -27.97
C ASP A 260 9.82 22.25 -28.54
N SER A 261 9.52 23.49 -28.93
CA SER A 261 10.53 24.40 -29.52
C SER A 261 11.67 24.80 -28.59
N VAL A 262 11.54 24.55 -27.29
CA VAL A 262 12.52 24.91 -26.26
C VAL A 262 13.04 23.69 -25.51
N GLY A 263 12.75 22.48 -25.98
CA GLY A 263 13.32 21.24 -25.44
C GLY A 263 12.56 20.57 -24.32
N ARG A 264 11.29 20.92 -24.12
CA ARG A 264 10.46 20.30 -23.08
C ARG A 264 9.66 19.14 -23.61
N LEU A 265 9.41 18.18 -22.74
CA LEU A 265 8.53 17.04 -22.98
C LEU A 265 7.16 17.29 -22.35
N ALA A 266 6.13 16.64 -22.88
CA ALA A 266 4.78 16.69 -22.32
C ALA A 266 4.14 15.31 -22.41
N LEU A 267 3.35 14.95 -21.40
CA LEU A 267 2.54 13.73 -21.42
C LEU A 267 1.30 13.94 -22.29
N VAL A 268 0.78 12.87 -22.90
CA VAL A 268 -0.59 12.87 -23.44
C VAL A 268 -1.60 12.96 -22.30
N ASP A 269 -2.81 13.40 -22.61
CA ASP A 269 -3.87 13.47 -21.60
C ASP A 269 -4.37 12.06 -21.24
N ASP A 270 -5.01 11.40 -22.21
CA ASP A 270 -5.47 10.02 -22.10
C ASP A 270 -4.91 9.16 -23.23
N TRP A 271 -4.59 7.90 -22.92
CA TRP A 271 -4.49 6.85 -23.92
C TRP A 271 -5.89 6.32 -24.27
N CYS A 272 -6.26 6.42 -25.55
CA CYS A 272 -7.54 5.95 -26.09
C CYS A 272 -8.77 6.48 -25.31
N THR A 273 -8.73 7.74 -24.85
CA THR A 273 -9.81 8.45 -24.12
C THR A 273 -10.30 7.80 -22.82
N ARG A 274 -9.63 6.74 -22.35
CA ARG A 274 -10.07 5.93 -21.21
C ARG A 274 -9.02 5.79 -20.13
N TYR A 275 -7.75 5.70 -20.53
CA TYR A 275 -6.67 5.46 -19.61
C TYR A 275 -5.89 6.76 -19.42
N PRO A 276 -6.08 7.47 -18.29
CA PRO A 276 -5.38 8.72 -18.05
C PRO A 276 -3.87 8.47 -18.00
N VAL A 277 -3.12 9.33 -18.68
CA VAL A 277 -1.67 9.37 -18.63
C VAL A 277 -1.25 10.59 -17.83
N SER A 278 -1.69 11.79 -18.25
CA SER A 278 -1.61 12.95 -17.39
C SER A 278 -2.49 12.73 -16.15
N SER A 279 -2.07 13.22 -14.99
CA SER A 279 -2.69 12.99 -13.66
C SER A 279 -2.58 11.57 -13.08
N SER A 280 -1.90 10.64 -13.76
CA SER A 280 -1.72 9.25 -13.29
C SER A 280 -0.46 9.05 -12.45
N ASN A 281 -0.35 7.88 -11.80
CA ASN A 281 0.88 7.43 -11.16
C ASN A 281 1.68 6.54 -12.13
N ILE A 282 2.91 6.93 -12.42
CA ILE A 282 3.77 6.32 -13.45
C ILE A 282 5.07 5.82 -12.80
N ILE A 283 5.36 4.54 -12.97
CA ILE A 283 6.70 3.97 -12.76
C ILE A 283 7.46 4.12 -14.06
N THR A 284 8.66 4.68 -14.02
CA THR A 284 9.55 4.72 -15.18
C THR A 284 10.91 4.12 -14.82
N VAL A 285 11.38 3.23 -15.68
CA VAL A 285 12.67 2.54 -15.53
C VAL A 285 13.58 2.91 -16.69
N ALA A 286 14.89 2.93 -16.39
CA ALA A 286 15.98 3.43 -17.22
C ALA A 286 16.18 4.95 -17.13
N GLY A 287 17.42 5.37 -17.40
CA GLY A 287 17.80 6.77 -17.30
C GLY A 287 17.20 7.64 -18.42
N PRO A 288 17.17 8.97 -18.23
CA PRO A 288 16.75 9.95 -19.23
C PRO A 288 17.33 9.76 -20.63
N SER A 289 18.57 9.27 -20.74
CA SER A 289 19.20 9.01 -22.04
C SER A 289 18.61 7.82 -22.81
N ALA A 290 17.81 6.96 -22.17
CA ALA A 290 17.23 5.75 -22.73
C ALA A 290 15.69 5.73 -22.72
N ASN A 291 15.06 6.60 -21.93
CA ASN A 291 13.62 6.69 -21.76
C ASN A 291 13.22 8.16 -21.58
N LEU A 292 12.43 8.69 -22.52
CA LEU A 292 12.03 10.09 -22.51
C LEU A 292 11.03 10.41 -21.37
N VAL A 293 10.25 9.44 -20.87
CA VAL A 293 9.43 9.68 -19.66
C VAL A 293 10.32 9.84 -18.43
N SER A 294 11.44 9.12 -18.37
CA SER A 294 12.47 9.37 -17.35
C SER A 294 13.09 10.74 -17.51
N GLU A 295 13.30 11.23 -18.74
CA GLU A 295 13.79 12.59 -19.01
C GLU A 295 12.79 13.66 -18.55
N TYR A 296 11.50 13.45 -18.80
CA TYR A 296 10.44 14.32 -18.26
C TYR A 296 10.55 14.42 -16.73
N PHE A 297 10.68 13.30 -16.03
CA PHE A 297 10.81 13.31 -14.57
C PHE A 297 12.18 13.80 -14.05
N ASN A 298 13.21 13.80 -14.89
CA ASN A 298 14.55 14.25 -14.54
C ASN A 298 14.59 15.73 -14.16
N GLU A 299 13.74 16.56 -14.77
CA GLU A 299 13.64 18.00 -14.47
C GLU A 299 13.15 18.27 -13.03
N PHE A 300 12.43 17.32 -12.44
CA PHE A 300 11.91 17.41 -11.08
C PHE A 300 12.73 16.64 -10.05
N SER A 301 13.64 15.78 -10.52
CA SER A 301 14.51 14.99 -9.66
C SER A 301 15.52 15.89 -8.94
N GLN A 302 15.81 15.59 -7.68
CA GLN A 302 16.90 16.26 -6.97
C GLN A 302 18.28 15.69 -7.31
N ALA A 303 18.32 14.51 -7.93
CA ALA A 303 19.50 13.95 -8.57
C ALA A 303 19.26 13.91 -10.08
N ILE A 304 19.76 14.92 -10.78
CA ILE A 304 19.56 15.13 -12.21
C ILE A 304 20.62 14.35 -12.97
N GLN A 305 20.21 13.48 -13.90
CA GLN A 305 21.14 12.92 -14.88
C GLN A 305 21.42 13.96 -15.95
N ILE A 306 22.65 14.43 -16.03
CA ILE A 306 23.13 15.31 -17.08
C ILE A 306 23.93 14.47 -18.06
N TYR A 307 23.51 14.42 -19.32
CA TYR A 307 24.13 13.62 -20.37
C TYR A 307 24.30 14.42 -21.66
N GLY A 308 25.38 14.14 -22.39
CA GLY A 308 25.72 14.84 -23.63
C GLY A 308 26.77 15.94 -23.45
N ILE A 309 26.99 16.73 -24.49
CA ILE A 309 28.16 17.62 -24.60
C ILE A 309 27.89 18.94 -23.88
N THR A 310 28.18 18.98 -22.59
CA THR A 310 28.36 20.20 -21.80
C THR A 310 29.85 20.42 -21.54
N SER A 311 30.32 21.65 -21.43
CA SER A 311 31.70 21.93 -21.03
C SER A 311 31.83 21.98 -19.50
N GLY A 312 32.84 21.32 -18.93
CA GLY A 312 33.17 21.41 -17.49
C GLY A 312 32.75 20.18 -16.69
N ASN A 313 32.53 20.35 -15.38
CA ASN A 313 32.26 19.25 -14.44
C ASN A 313 30.82 18.68 -14.53
N LEU A 314 29.94 19.32 -15.30
CA LEU A 314 28.54 18.90 -15.51
C LEU A 314 28.37 18.05 -16.77
N ILE A 315 29.36 17.24 -17.13
CA ILE A 315 29.29 16.33 -18.27
C ILE A 315 29.12 14.91 -17.76
N ASP A 316 28.12 14.24 -18.33
CA ASP A 316 27.85 12.83 -18.12
C ASP A 316 27.91 12.39 -16.63
N VAL A 317 27.04 13.01 -15.83
CA VAL A 317 27.09 12.97 -14.37
C VAL A 317 25.70 12.86 -13.76
N ILE A 318 25.60 12.24 -12.58
CA ILE A 318 24.44 12.41 -11.70
C ILE A 318 24.71 13.59 -10.76
N PHE A 319 23.89 14.64 -10.89
CA PHE A 319 24.05 15.88 -10.16
C PHE A 319 23.00 16.01 -9.06
N ALA A 320 23.43 15.89 -7.80
CA ALA A 320 22.59 16.12 -6.62
C ALA A 320 22.57 17.61 -6.27
N THR A 321 21.52 18.31 -6.67
CA THR A 321 21.37 19.77 -6.55
C THR A 321 21.26 20.26 -5.11
N THR A 322 20.75 19.42 -4.21
CA THR A 322 20.43 19.80 -2.83
C THR A 322 21.40 19.24 -1.79
N CYS A 323 22.49 18.59 -2.23
CA CYS A 323 23.53 18.11 -1.30
C CYS A 323 24.54 19.23 -1.02
N TRP A 324 24.65 19.64 0.26
CA TRP A 324 25.49 20.77 0.68
C TRP A 324 26.80 20.38 1.36
N ASN A 325 26.91 19.11 1.81
CA ASN A 325 27.93 18.63 2.72
C ASN A 325 29.38 18.72 2.17
N THR A 326 29.57 18.76 0.84
CA THR A 326 30.90 18.78 0.21
C THR A 326 31.07 19.84 -0.90
N THR A 327 30.38 20.97 -0.76
CA THR A 327 30.24 22.01 -1.79
C THR A 327 31.50 22.79 -2.18
N GLN A 328 32.62 22.62 -1.47
CA GLN A 328 33.85 23.37 -1.76
C GLN A 328 34.48 22.99 -3.11
N ALA A 329 34.36 21.72 -3.53
CA ALA A 329 34.88 21.25 -4.82
C ALA A 329 33.94 21.55 -6.00
N SER A 330 32.66 21.83 -5.73
CA SER A 330 31.61 22.08 -6.72
C SER A 330 31.18 23.55 -6.82
N ASN A 331 31.93 24.46 -6.20
CA ASN A 331 31.60 25.89 -6.15
C ASN A 331 30.17 26.16 -5.64
N TYR A 332 29.69 25.38 -4.66
CA TYR A 332 28.36 25.55 -4.06
C TYR A 332 27.18 25.29 -4.99
N LEU A 333 27.38 24.48 -6.04
CA LEU A 333 26.32 24.12 -6.98
C LEU A 333 25.58 22.80 -6.61
N GLY A 334 26.18 21.94 -5.79
CA GLY A 334 25.64 20.61 -5.43
C GLY A 334 26.73 19.53 -5.44
N GLN A 335 26.39 18.24 -5.40
CA GLN A 335 27.37 17.14 -5.45
C GLN A 335 27.29 16.35 -6.77
N TYR A 336 28.45 15.92 -7.27
CA TYR A 336 28.60 15.19 -8.53
C TYR A 336 28.93 13.72 -8.26
N TYR A 337 28.22 12.80 -8.90
CA TYR A 337 28.50 11.38 -8.84
C TYR A 337 28.75 10.82 -10.24
N TYR A 338 29.88 10.14 -10.38
CA TYR A 338 30.28 9.47 -11.61
C TYR A 338 30.24 7.96 -11.40
N SER A 339 29.85 7.26 -12.46
CA SER A 339 30.01 5.81 -12.59
C SER A 339 31.38 5.55 -13.22
N ASN A 340 32.17 4.65 -12.64
CA ASN A 340 33.47 4.28 -13.23
C ASN A 340 33.26 3.20 -14.29
N GLY A 341 34.06 3.25 -15.36
CA GLY A 341 34.01 2.28 -16.48
C GLY A 341 33.12 2.71 -17.66
N GLN A 342 32.63 3.94 -17.64
CA GLN A 342 31.72 4.50 -18.64
C GLN A 342 32.29 4.63 -20.06
N PHE A 343 33.60 4.71 -20.24
CA PHE A 343 34.23 4.96 -21.55
C PHE A 343 35.34 3.96 -21.93
N TYR A 344 35.59 2.95 -21.08
CA TYR A 344 36.64 1.96 -21.30
C TYR A 344 36.12 0.57 -20.97
N GLN A 345 36.25 -0.34 -21.94
CA GLN A 345 35.88 -1.75 -21.78
C GLN A 345 36.75 -2.38 -20.67
N GLY A 346 36.12 -2.89 -19.60
CA GLY A 346 36.77 -3.81 -18.65
C GLY A 346 37.01 -3.33 -17.21
N ASP A 347 36.58 -2.13 -16.80
CA ASP A 347 36.81 -1.61 -15.43
C ASP A 347 35.59 -0.86 -14.84
N THR A 348 34.40 -1.48 -14.84
CA THR A 348 33.24 -0.97 -14.09
C THR A 348 33.33 -1.38 -12.63
N ASN A 349 34.27 -0.79 -11.89
CA ASN A 349 34.51 -1.15 -10.49
C ASN A 349 33.45 -0.55 -9.54
N THR A 350 32.80 0.55 -9.93
CA THR A 350 31.77 1.24 -9.14
C THR A 350 30.69 1.87 -10.02
N GLY A 351 29.44 1.70 -9.62
CA GLY A 351 28.24 2.20 -10.27
C GLY A 351 27.48 3.27 -9.47
N ILE A 352 26.58 3.99 -10.13
CA ILE A 352 25.68 4.97 -9.48
C ILE A 352 24.23 4.70 -9.90
N GLY A 353 23.35 4.61 -8.90
CA GLY A 353 21.91 4.46 -9.03
C GLY A 353 21.14 5.63 -8.43
N VAL A 354 19.96 5.90 -8.96
CA VAL A 354 19.02 6.94 -8.51
C VAL A 354 17.64 6.34 -8.38
N ILE A 355 16.98 6.62 -7.25
CA ILE A 355 15.58 6.26 -6.99
C ILE A 355 14.90 7.53 -6.54
N THR A 356 13.90 7.99 -7.28
CA THR A 356 13.29 9.29 -7.04
C THR A 356 11.78 9.23 -7.23
N THR A 357 11.07 10.08 -6.50
CA THR A 357 9.64 10.28 -6.72
C THR A 357 9.29 11.75 -6.64
N TYR A 358 8.39 12.17 -7.52
CA TYR A 358 7.92 13.54 -7.62
C TYR A 358 6.46 13.59 -8.04
N LYS A 359 5.74 14.63 -7.62
CA LYS A 359 4.40 14.94 -8.08
C LYS A 359 4.40 16.25 -8.85
N ASP A 360 4.09 16.18 -10.13
CA ASP A 360 3.95 17.32 -11.00
C ASP A 360 2.67 18.14 -10.68
N LEU A 361 2.63 19.39 -11.14
CA LEU A 361 1.54 20.34 -10.94
C LEU A 361 0.20 19.84 -11.49
N ASN A 362 0.21 19.07 -12.57
CA ASN A 362 -0.99 18.45 -13.15
C ASN A 362 -1.49 17.23 -12.34
N GLY A 363 -0.84 16.89 -11.23
CA GLY A 363 -1.21 15.79 -10.35
C GLY A 363 -0.51 14.47 -10.64
N THR A 364 0.21 14.36 -11.77
CA THR A 364 0.95 13.14 -12.16
C THR A 364 2.03 12.83 -11.13
N VAL A 365 2.10 11.58 -10.67
CA VAL A 365 3.17 11.12 -9.76
C VAL A 365 4.13 10.24 -10.53
N GLY A 366 5.41 10.60 -10.54
CA GLY A 366 6.47 9.76 -11.08
C GLY A 366 7.18 9.00 -9.97
N PHE A 367 7.43 7.71 -10.19
CA PHE A 367 8.46 6.94 -9.50
C PHE A 367 9.50 6.51 -10.54
N LEU A 368 10.68 7.11 -10.47
CA LEU A 368 11.77 6.90 -11.42
C LEU A 368 12.90 6.13 -10.72
N ILE A 369 13.34 5.04 -11.35
CA ILE A 369 14.48 4.25 -10.93
C ILE A 369 15.40 3.97 -12.10
N HIS A 370 16.66 4.38 -11.96
CA HIS A 370 17.66 4.19 -12.99
C HIS A 370 19.07 4.17 -12.42
N GLY A 371 20.01 3.72 -13.22
CA GLY A 371 21.41 3.95 -13.01
C GLY A 371 22.00 4.80 -14.12
N TRP A 372 23.29 5.09 -13.99
CA TRP A 372 24.03 5.75 -15.06
C TRP A 372 24.15 4.85 -16.31
N SER A 373 24.56 3.60 -16.12
CA SER A 373 24.63 2.56 -17.15
C SER A 373 23.47 1.56 -17.07
N GLY A 374 23.40 0.65 -18.04
CA GLY A 374 22.45 -0.48 -18.00
C GLY A 374 22.71 -1.42 -16.81
N ASP A 375 23.97 -1.72 -16.52
CA ASP A 375 24.35 -2.53 -15.35
C ASP A 375 23.93 -1.83 -14.05
N ASP A 376 24.18 -0.52 -13.97
CA ASP A 376 23.78 0.29 -12.81
C ASP A 376 22.26 0.26 -12.62
N THR A 377 21.49 0.38 -13.72
CA THR A 377 20.03 0.32 -13.71
C THR A 377 19.55 -1.04 -13.23
N TYR A 378 20.09 -2.12 -13.78
CA TYR A 378 19.72 -3.48 -13.38
C TYR A 378 19.93 -3.71 -11.89
N TYR A 379 21.11 -3.37 -11.36
CA TYR A 379 21.42 -3.63 -9.96
C TYR A 379 20.75 -2.66 -9.00
N THR A 380 20.39 -1.45 -9.44
CA THR A 380 19.53 -0.54 -8.68
C THR A 380 18.12 -1.13 -8.54
N CYS A 381 17.54 -1.62 -9.64
CA CYS A 381 16.22 -2.27 -9.63
C CYS A 381 16.21 -3.57 -8.81
N LYS A 382 17.25 -4.40 -8.92
CA LYS A 382 17.39 -5.62 -8.14
C LYS A 382 17.47 -5.32 -6.64
N TRP A 383 18.29 -4.34 -6.25
CA TRP A 383 18.37 -3.90 -4.85
C TRP A 383 17.05 -3.37 -4.35
N PHE A 384 16.34 -2.62 -5.20
CA PHE A 384 15.05 -2.07 -4.86
C PHE A 384 14.04 -3.18 -4.56
N GLN A 385 14.00 -4.21 -5.40
CA GLN A 385 13.17 -5.40 -5.19
C GLN A 385 13.53 -6.12 -3.89
N GLU A 386 14.80 -6.49 -3.70
CA GLU A 386 15.20 -7.33 -2.57
C GLU A 386 15.17 -6.58 -1.22
N TYR A 387 15.48 -5.27 -1.21
CA TYR A 387 15.64 -4.48 0.03
C TYR A 387 15.02 -3.10 -0.03
N GLY A 388 15.23 -2.36 -1.12
CA GLY A 388 14.95 -0.93 -1.18
C GLY A 388 13.50 -0.61 -0.86
N ILE A 389 12.55 -1.39 -1.38
CA ILE A 389 11.12 -1.21 -1.14
C ILE A 389 10.73 -1.29 0.35
N TYR A 390 11.44 -2.10 1.14
CA TYR A 390 11.27 -2.20 2.58
C TYR A 390 11.99 -1.07 3.30
N TYR A 391 13.23 -0.79 2.90
CA TYR A 391 14.04 0.31 3.44
C TYR A 391 13.33 1.67 3.32
N LEU A 392 12.65 1.94 2.20
CA LEU A 392 11.91 3.18 2.02
C LEU A 392 10.81 3.40 3.07
N GLN A 393 10.34 2.36 3.77
CA GLN A 393 9.34 2.52 4.83
C GLN A 393 9.93 3.09 6.12
N THR A 394 11.24 3.01 6.30
CA THR A 394 11.98 3.55 7.47
C THR A 394 12.68 4.87 7.15
N GLU A 395 12.52 5.39 5.94
CA GLU A 395 13.12 6.64 5.51
C GLU A 395 12.35 7.84 6.07
N ASN A 396 13.07 8.93 6.32
CA ASN A 396 12.47 10.13 6.89
C ASN A 396 11.45 10.77 5.96
N PHE A 397 10.38 11.30 6.55
CA PHE A 397 9.39 12.07 5.80
C PHE A 397 10.06 13.26 5.11
N GLY A 398 9.69 13.47 3.85
CA GLY A 398 10.21 14.56 3.02
C GLY A 398 11.34 14.17 2.08
N VAL A 399 12.06 13.06 2.31
CA VAL A 399 13.01 12.52 1.32
C VAL A 399 12.26 12.26 0.01
N THR A 400 12.82 12.65 -1.13
CA THR A 400 12.25 12.54 -2.49
C THR A 400 13.19 11.85 -3.47
N THR A 401 14.48 11.79 -3.16
CA THR A 401 15.47 11.09 -4.00
C THR A 401 16.53 10.41 -3.15
N LEU A 402 16.89 9.17 -3.52
CA LEU A 402 18.08 8.47 -3.04
C LEU A 402 19.12 8.40 -4.16
N VAL A 403 20.38 8.64 -3.80
CA VAL A 403 21.53 8.30 -4.65
C VAL A 403 22.25 7.14 -4.01
N ILE A 404 22.46 6.07 -4.76
CA ILE A 404 23.13 4.86 -4.30
C ILE A 404 24.43 4.62 -5.07
N ARG A 405 25.43 4.06 -4.38
CA ARG A 405 26.65 3.53 -4.96
C ARG A 405 26.55 2.03 -5.07
N ILE A 406 26.98 1.51 -6.21
CA ILE A 406 27.08 0.08 -6.48
C ILE A 406 28.58 -0.26 -6.50
N ASN A 407 29.00 -1.31 -5.82
CA ASN A 407 30.39 -1.75 -5.78
C ASN A 407 30.53 -3.14 -6.40
N TYR A 408 30.99 -3.18 -7.63
CA TYR A 408 31.15 -4.40 -8.44
C TYR A 408 32.35 -5.27 -8.00
N ASN A 409 33.31 -4.70 -7.26
CA ASN A 409 34.50 -5.43 -6.80
C ASN A 409 34.21 -6.45 -5.70
N GLN A 410 33.05 -6.40 -5.06
CA GLN A 410 32.65 -7.35 -4.03
C GLN A 410 31.94 -8.58 -4.64
N ALA A 411 32.62 -9.26 -5.57
CA ALA A 411 32.16 -10.41 -6.37
C ALA A 411 32.00 -11.75 -5.63
N GLY A 412 31.90 -11.75 -4.30
CA GLY A 412 31.70 -12.99 -3.54
C GLY A 412 30.24 -13.47 -3.64
N ALA A 413 30.05 -14.74 -4.03
CA ALA A 413 28.74 -15.39 -3.94
C ALA A 413 28.22 -15.31 -2.50
N LYS A 414 27.06 -14.69 -2.29
CA LYS A 414 26.45 -14.64 -0.96
C LYS A 414 25.76 -15.96 -0.68
N THR A 415 26.13 -16.60 0.42
CA THR A 415 25.63 -17.91 0.86
C THR A 415 24.30 -17.82 1.59
N THR A 416 23.80 -16.61 1.83
CA THR A 416 22.48 -16.36 2.39
C THR A 416 21.79 -15.36 1.48
N ASN A 417 20.59 -15.71 1.01
CA ASN A 417 19.65 -14.80 0.37
C ASN A 417 18.79 -14.20 1.49
N PRO A 418 18.98 -12.94 1.86
CA PRO A 418 18.13 -12.25 2.83
C PRO A 418 16.87 -11.77 2.12
N MET A 419 16.10 -12.73 1.63
CA MET A 419 14.67 -12.49 1.55
C MET A 419 14.13 -12.25 2.97
N PRO A 420 13.04 -11.48 3.12
CA PRO A 420 12.40 -11.24 4.41
C PRO A 420 12.23 -12.55 5.22
N PRO A 421 12.50 -12.58 6.54
CA PRO A 421 12.44 -11.45 7.47
C PRO A 421 13.77 -10.94 8.06
N ASN A 422 14.95 -11.45 7.65
CA ASN A 422 16.23 -11.12 8.29
C ASN A 422 17.10 -10.22 7.41
N TYR A 423 16.90 -8.90 7.50
CA TYR A 423 17.60 -7.91 6.68
C TYR A 423 18.98 -7.55 7.26
N GLN A 424 20.05 -7.69 6.48
CA GLN A 424 21.26 -6.89 6.64
C GLN A 424 21.52 -6.11 5.36
N TYR A 425 21.49 -4.78 5.42
CA TYR A 425 21.68 -3.89 4.27
C TYR A 425 22.90 -4.26 3.40
N ASP A 426 23.97 -4.76 4.03
CA ASP A 426 25.24 -5.13 3.41
C ASP A 426 25.21 -6.46 2.62
N SER A 427 24.05 -7.09 2.45
CA SER A 427 23.91 -8.42 1.85
C SER A 427 23.35 -8.45 0.41
N HIS A 428 23.19 -7.31 -0.27
CA HIS A 428 22.93 -7.27 -1.73
C HIS A 428 24.21 -7.52 -2.56
N PHE A 429 24.11 -8.22 -3.69
CA PHE A 429 25.22 -8.36 -4.65
C PHE A 429 24.87 -7.70 -6.00
N PRO A 430 25.70 -6.76 -6.50
CA PRO A 430 26.89 -6.14 -5.88
C PRO A 430 26.57 -5.34 -4.62
N ALA A 431 27.56 -5.08 -3.76
CA ALA A 431 27.29 -4.33 -2.53
C ALA A 431 26.80 -2.91 -2.85
N ILE A 432 25.81 -2.44 -2.09
CA ILE A 432 25.20 -1.12 -2.29
C ILE A 432 25.36 -0.27 -1.05
N THR A 433 25.55 1.03 -1.25
CA THR A 433 25.62 2.02 -0.20
C THR A 433 24.81 3.25 -0.60
N ILE A 434 23.89 3.70 0.25
CA ILE A 434 23.15 4.94 0.05
C ILE A 434 24.12 6.08 0.34
N LEU A 435 24.44 6.84 -0.71
CA LEU A 435 25.28 8.02 -0.60
C LEU A 435 24.46 9.19 -0.07
N GLU A 436 23.28 9.42 -0.65
CA GLU A 436 22.47 10.61 -0.37
C GLU A 436 21.00 10.30 -0.12
N ARG A 437 20.39 11.15 0.71
CA ARG A 437 18.96 11.23 0.99
C ARG A 437 18.52 12.67 0.77
N LEU A 438 18.06 12.95 -0.44
CA LEU A 438 17.69 14.30 -0.86
C LEU A 438 16.18 14.49 -0.65
N GLY A 439 15.75 15.69 -0.26
CA GLY A 439 14.32 16.07 -0.19
C GLY A 439 13.97 16.92 1.03
N THR A 440 14.83 16.91 2.03
CA THR A 440 14.68 17.67 3.28
C THR A 440 15.83 18.67 3.45
N ILE A 441 15.54 19.84 4.04
CA ILE A 441 16.57 20.85 4.39
C ILE A 441 17.53 20.32 5.47
N SER A 442 17.11 19.32 6.25
CA SER A 442 18.00 18.60 7.16
C SER A 442 18.28 17.21 6.59
N GLU A 443 19.51 17.00 6.11
CA GLU A 443 20.12 15.68 5.84
C GLU A 443 20.33 14.92 7.17
N LYS A 444 19.31 14.85 8.03
CA LYS A 444 19.42 14.25 9.36
C LYS A 444 19.26 12.73 9.27
N THR A 445 20.26 12.03 9.80
CA THR A 445 20.02 10.83 10.61
C THR A 445 19.35 11.26 11.92
N PRO A 446 18.39 10.51 12.49
CA PRO A 446 18.10 9.09 12.29
C PRO A 446 16.75 8.81 11.59
N HIS A 447 16.56 7.55 11.20
CA HIS A 447 15.31 6.97 10.70
C HIS A 447 14.12 7.24 11.64
N ASP A 448 12.93 7.41 11.07
CA ASP A 448 11.66 7.39 11.81
C ASP A 448 11.47 5.97 12.37
N PRO A 449 11.42 5.77 13.71
CA PRO A 449 11.46 4.46 14.36
C PRO A 449 10.26 3.55 14.07
#